data_AF-A0A7S2KUH1-F1
#
_entry.id   AF-A0A7S2KUH1-F1
#
_cell.length_a   1.000
_cell.length_b   1.000
_cell.length_c   1.000
_cell.angle_alpha   90.00
_cell.angle_beta   90.00
_cell.angle_gamma   90.00
#
_symmetry.space_group_name_H-M   'P 1'
#
loop_
_entity.id
_entity.type
_entity.pdbx_description
1 polymer ?
#
loop_
_entity_poly.entity_id
_entity_poly.type
_entity_poly.pdbx_seq_one_letter_code
_entity_poly.pdbx_strand_id
1 'polypeptide(L)'
;ADYHLKELSFGAYDQPVLGMRSCLEITANQDSEETWTAREWFVVRKASVHTSEDNVLVPALQMGVEAREQIFGPHGQEDAHITRPDHPLVQYAENFTHYFDLITERKSVVFQLREVAKASILAKYLLECGADLGEAWFNMGEESGPVCCLEVPQLWNEQARTHIEVQRDGQITNFDNFHGLYGGVDFGINRFRLGTPSSSVAAGRAVLGRPASSLMASRSTG
;
A
#
# COMPACT_ATOMS: atom_id res chain seq x y z
N ALA A 1 7.36 6.89 -7.11
CA ALA A 1 6.88 5.54 -6.75
C ALA A 1 5.67 5.17 -7.58
N ASP A 2 4.61 5.98 -7.56
CA ASP A 2 3.40 5.79 -8.38
C ASP A 2 3.69 5.65 -9.89
N TYR A 3 4.46 6.55 -10.49
CA TYR A 3 4.88 6.39 -11.89
C TYR A 3 5.56 5.04 -12.16
N HIS A 4 6.48 4.65 -11.29
CA HIS A 4 7.21 3.40 -11.44
C HIS A 4 6.32 2.17 -11.29
N LEU A 5 5.30 2.24 -10.43
CA LEU A 5 4.28 1.20 -10.33
C LEU A 5 3.58 1.04 -11.69
N LYS A 6 3.07 2.14 -12.27
CA LYS A 6 2.37 2.11 -13.56
C LYS A 6 3.24 1.57 -14.70
N GLU A 7 4.51 1.97 -14.75
CA GLU A 7 5.47 1.47 -15.76
C GLU A 7 5.70 -0.04 -15.62
N LEU A 8 5.82 -0.55 -14.38
CA LEU A 8 5.93 -1.98 -14.13
C LEU A 8 4.62 -2.71 -14.46
N SER A 9 3.46 -2.13 -14.14
CA SER A 9 2.14 -2.68 -14.46
C SER A 9 1.97 -2.90 -15.96
N PHE A 10 2.46 -1.99 -16.80
CA PHE A 10 2.47 -2.15 -18.25
C PHE A 10 3.66 -2.93 -18.82
N GLY A 11 4.62 -3.36 -17.98
CA GLY A 11 5.78 -4.10 -18.47
C GLY A 11 6.77 -3.24 -19.27
N ALA A 12 6.81 -1.93 -19.03
CA ALA A 12 7.84 -1.05 -19.58
C ALA A 12 9.25 -1.35 -19.03
N TYR A 13 9.32 -2.05 -17.89
CA TYR A 13 10.56 -2.54 -17.29
C TYR A 13 10.41 -3.99 -16.85
N ASP A 14 11.57 -4.65 -16.71
CA ASP A 14 11.65 -5.98 -16.10
C ASP A 14 11.04 -5.99 -14.70
N GLN A 15 10.25 -7.04 -14.46
CA GLN A 15 9.59 -7.22 -13.17
C GLN A 15 10.64 -7.44 -12.07
N PRO A 16 10.49 -6.76 -10.92
CA PRO A 16 11.43 -6.90 -9.81
C PRO A 16 11.48 -8.31 -9.22
N VAL A 17 10.50 -9.16 -9.52
CA VAL A 17 10.38 -10.52 -8.98
C VAL A 17 10.27 -11.52 -10.13
N LEU A 18 11.09 -12.59 -10.06
CA LEU A 18 11.06 -13.64 -11.08
C LEU A 18 9.70 -14.33 -11.10
N GLY A 19 9.12 -14.47 -12.29
CA GLY A 19 7.81 -15.09 -12.49
C GLY A 19 6.62 -14.18 -12.21
N MET A 20 6.83 -12.97 -11.67
CA MET A 20 5.79 -11.94 -11.65
C MET A 20 5.56 -11.46 -13.09
N ARG A 21 4.29 -11.33 -13.47
CA ARG A 21 3.87 -10.92 -14.81
C ARG A 21 3.28 -9.53 -14.78
N SER A 22 3.51 -8.75 -15.83
CA SER A 22 2.83 -7.46 -16.06
C SER A 22 1.37 -7.66 -16.49
N CYS A 23 0.57 -6.60 -16.44
CA CYS A 23 -0.82 -6.63 -16.91
C CYS A 23 -0.94 -7.04 -18.38
N LEU A 24 0.03 -6.63 -19.20
CA LEU A 24 0.05 -6.97 -20.62
C LEU A 24 0.35 -8.45 -20.88
N GLU A 25 1.24 -9.05 -20.10
CA GLU A 25 1.52 -10.49 -20.17
C GLU A 25 0.34 -11.31 -19.65
N ILE A 26 -0.39 -10.80 -18.64
CA ILE A 26 -1.63 -11.41 -18.16
C ILE A 26 -2.70 -11.36 -19.26
N THR A 27 -2.90 -10.18 -19.86
CA THR A 27 -3.92 -9.95 -20.91
C THR A 27 -3.63 -10.77 -22.17
N ALA A 28 -2.37 -10.85 -22.60
CA ALA A 28 -1.97 -11.63 -23.78
C ALA A 28 -2.28 -13.13 -23.67
N ASN A 29 -2.35 -13.67 -22.45
CA ASN A 29 -2.66 -15.08 -22.21
C ASN A 29 -4.17 -15.36 -22.10
N GLN A 30 -5.02 -14.32 -22.06
CA GLN A 30 -6.46 -14.45 -21.86
C GLN A 30 -7.25 -14.50 -23.19
N ASP A 31 -6.58 -14.50 -24.36
CA ASP A 31 -7.19 -14.45 -25.71
C ASP A 31 -8.29 -13.38 -25.83
N SER A 32 -8.17 -12.30 -25.06
CA SER A 32 -9.14 -11.21 -24.99
C SER A 32 -8.55 -9.97 -25.65
N GLU A 33 -9.22 -9.47 -26.69
CA GLU A 33 -8.97 -8.17 -27.29
C GLU A 33 -9.70 -7.04 -26.53
N GLU A 34 -10.22 -7.31 -25.33
CA GLU A 34 -11.03 -6.34 -24.59
C GLU A 34 -10.14 -5.20 -24.04
N THR A 35 -10.49 -3.98 -24.43
CA THR A 35 -9.93 -2.76 -23.86
C THR A 35 -10.35 -2.65 -22.39
N TRP A 36 -9.44 -2.17 -21.55
CA TRP A 36 -9.73 -2.04 -20.13
C TRP A 36 -9.13 -0.77 -19.55
N THR A 37 -9.82 -0.20 -18.58
CA THR A 37 -9.32 0.93 -17.81
C THR A 37 -9.45 0.64 -16.34
N ALA A 38 -8.49 1.09 -15.55
CA ALA A 38 -8.49 0.85 -14.12
C ALA A 38 -7.61 1.84 -13.37
N ARG A 39 -7.81 1.93 -12.06
CA ARG A 39 -6.97 2.68 -11.14
C ARG A 39 -6.17 1.74 -10.26
N GLU A 40 -4.94 2.10 -9.96
CA GLU A 40 -4.16 1.47 -8.88
C GLU A 40 -3.50 2.51 -7.98
N TRP A 41 -3.33 2.18 -6.71
CA TRP A 41 -2.64 3.07 -5.79
C TRP A 41 -1.96 2.33 -4.64
N PHE A 42 -0.92 2.96 -4.12
CA PHE A 42 -0.27 2.48 -2.90
C PHE A 42 -1.12 2.77 -1.68
N VAL A 43 -1.20 1.78 -0.78
CA VAL A 43 -2.02 1.82 0.42
C VAL A 43 -1.25 1.28 1.63
N VAL A 44 -1.54 1.81 2.82
CA VAL A 44 -1.14 1.16 4.09
C VAL A 44 -2.27 0.25 4.54
N ARG A 45 -2.05 -1.06 4.61
CA ARG A 45 -3.08 -2.04 5.02
C ARG A 45 -3.13 -2.22 6.52
N LYS A 46 -1.99 -2.12 7.20
CA LYS A 46 -1.85 -2.19 8.66
C LYS A 46 -0.80 -1.20 9.12
N ALA A 47 -1.02 -0.62 10.29
CA ALA A 47 -0.07 0.27 10.94
C ALA A 47 -0.16 0.14 12.46
N SER A 48 0.98 0.14 13.12
CA SER A 48 1.13 0.21 14.58
C SER A 48 2.40 0.97 14.93
N VAL A 49 2.46 1.51 16.14
CA VAL A 49 3.68 2.08 16.71
C VAL A 49 4.00 1.32 17.98
N HIS A 50 5.22 0.82 18.08
CA HIS A 50 5.72 0.10 19.24
C HIS A 50 6.75 0.95 19.97
N THR A 51 6.90 0.74 21.27
CA THR A 51 7.98 1.34 22.06
C THR A 51 8.97 0.25 22.42
N SER A 52 10.26 0.44 22.09
CA SER A 52 11.33 -0.47 22.51
C SER A 52 11.62 -0.36 24.00
N GLU A 53 12.42 -1.28 24.55
CA GLU A 53 12.89 -1.22 25.94
C GLU A 53 13.67 0.07 26.25
N ASP A 54 14.37 0.61 25.24
CA ASP A 54 15.12 1.86 25.32
C ASP A 54 14.27 3.11 25.00
N ASN A 55 12.94 2.99 25.03
CA ASN A 55 11.98 4.06 24.74
C ASN A 55 12.06 4.64 23.30
N VAL A 56 12.50 3.85 22.33
CA VAL A 56 12.47 4.24 20.92
C VAL A 56 11.13 3.87 20.31
N LEU A 57 10.49 4.84 19.63
CA LEU A 57 9.27 4.58 18.87
C LEU A 57 9.61 3.91 17.54
N VAL A 58 9.02 2.74 17.29
CA VAL A 58 9.24 1.93 16.10
C VAL A 58 7.92 1.79 15.33
N PRO A 59 7.74 2.52 14.22
CA PRO A 59 6.57 2.34 13.36
C PRO A 59 6.68 1.01 12.61
N ALA A 60 5.65 0.18 12.72
CA ALA A 60 5.48 -1.04 11.96
C ALA A 60 4.28 -0.88 11.02
N LEU A 61 4.45 -1.21 9.74
CA LEU A 61 3.38 -1.13 8.78
C LEU A 61 3.43 -2.26 7.77
N GLN A 62 2.27 -2.57 7.20
CA GLN A 62 2.12 -3.44 6.05
C GLN A 62 1.56 -2.60 4.91
N MET A 63 2.33 -2.42 3.85
CA MET A 63 1.87 -1.73 2.65
C MET A 63 1.37 -2.72 1.59
N GLY A 64 0.69 -2.18 0.59
CA GLY A 64 0.28 -2.91 -0.60
C GLY A 64 -0.11 -1.96 -1.72
N VAL A 65 -0.64 -2.55 -2.78
CA VAL A 65 -1.28 -1.87 -3.89
C VAL A 65 -2.72 -2.33 -3.96
N GLU A 66 -3.64 -1.39 -4.09
CA GLU A 66 -5.04 -1.67 -4.39
C GLU A 66 -5.33 -1.28 -5.84
N ALA A 67 -6.27 -1.98 -6.47
CA ALA A 67 -6.72 -1.68 -7.82
C ALA A 67 -8.25 -1.74 -7.93
N ARG A 68 -8.81 -0.92 -8.82
CA ARG A 68 -10.22 -0.87 -9.19
C ARG A 68 -10.37 -0.79 -10.69
N GLU A 69 -11.16 -1.68 -11.25
CA GLU A 69 -11.64 -1.56 -12.62
C GLU A 69 -12.46 -0.27 -12.77
N GLN A 70 -12.34 0.39 -13.91
CA GLN A 70 -13.13 1.55 -14.28
C GLN A 70 -14.06 1.24 -15.44
N ILE A 71 -15.27 1.76 -15.34
CA ILE A 71 -16.34 1.62 -16.33
C ILE A 71 -16.81 2.98 -16.79
N PHE A 72 -17.47 3.03 -17.95
CA PHE A 72 -18.08 4.26 -18.45
C PHE A 72 -19.52 4.36 -17.94
N GLY A 73 -19.73 5.20 -16.93
CA GLY A 73 -21.01 5.48 -16.32
C GLY A 73 -21.72 6.71 -16.90
N PRO A 74 -22.88 7.10 -16.33
CA PRO A 74 -23.65 8.28 -16.77
C PRO A 74 -22.87 9.61 -16.64
N HIS A 75 -21.85 9.65 -15.78
CA HIS A 75 -21.05 10.83 -15.49
C HIS A 75 -19.63 10.76 -16.10
N GLY A 76 -19.40 9.81 -17.01
CA GLY A 76 -18.09 9.53 -17.58
C GLY A 76 -17.41 8.36 -16.90
N GLN A 77 -16.07 8.37 -16.89
CA GLN A 77 -15.29 7.27 -16.35
C GLN A 77 -15.32 7.24 -14.81
N GLU A 78 -15.76 6.12 -14.25
CA GLU A 78 -15.90 5.92 -12.80
C GLU A 78 -15.45 4.51 -12.38
N ASP A 79 -15.16 4.31 -11.10
CA ASP A 79 -14.80 2.99 -10.59
C ASP A 79 -16.01 2.05 -10.63
N ALA A 80 -15.78 0.81 -11.05
CA ALA A 80 -16.76 -0.25 -10.96
C ALA A 80 -17.14 -0.50 -9.49
N HIS A 81 -18.45 -0.58 -9.21
CA HIS A 81 -18.96 -0.88 -7.87
C HIS A 81 -18.42 -2.22 -7.33
N ILE A 82 -18.24 -3.20 -8.22
CA ILE A 82 -17.55 -4.46 -7.92
C ILE A 82 -16.47 -4.62 -8.98
N THR A 83 -15.24 -4.70 -8.53
CA THR A 83 -14.10 -4.97 -9.40
C THR A 83 -13.99 -6.48 -9.64
N ARG A 84 -13.84 -6.86 -10.91
CA ARG A 84 -13.65 -8.26 -11.31
C ARG A 84 -12.31 -8.82 -10.78
N PRO A 85 -12.28 -9.99 -10.13
CA PRO A 85 -11.04 -10.58 -9.60
C PRO A 85 -10.09 -11.06 -10.71
N ASP A 86 -10.63 -11.38 -11.89
CA ASP A 86 -9.88 -11.77 -13.08
C ASP A 86 -9.37 -10.58 -13.89
N HIS A 87 -9.66 -9.34 -13.49
CA HIS A 87 -9.13 -8.15 -14.16
C HIS A 87 -7.58 -8.11 -14.06
N PRO A 88 -6.86 -7.86 -15.16
CA PRO A 88 -5.39 -7.99 -15.20
C PRO A 88 -4.69 -7.09 -14.17
N LEU A 89 -5.16 -5.84 -14.00
CA LEU A 89 -4.59 -4.92 -13.00
C LEU A 89 -4.84 -5.38 -11.55
N VAL A 90 -5.93 -6.09 -11.29
CA VAL A 90 -6.25 -6.59 -9.94
C VAL A 90 -5.34 -7.74 -9.59
N GLN A 91 -5.18 -8.69 -10.51
CA GLN A 91 -4.22 -9.79 -10.37
C GLN A 91 -2.79 -9.25 -10.19
N TYR A 92 -2.43 -8.20 -10.94
CA TYR A 92 -1.14 -7.54 -10.79
C TYR A 92 -0.97 -6.88 -9.42
N ALA A 93 -1.94 -6.09 -8.96
CA ALA A 93 -1.91 -5.43 -7.66
C ALA A 93 -1.85 -6.44 -6.48
N GLU A 94 -2.53 -7.57 -6.60
CA GLU A 94 -2.46 -8.67 -5.64
C GLU A 94 -1.06 -9.29 -5.58
N ASN A 95 -0.45 -9.58 -6.74
CA ASN A 95 0.92 -10.09 -6.83
C ASN A 95 1.94 -9.06 -6.30
N PHE A 96 1.78 -7.79 -6.66
CA PHE A 96 2.64 -6.71 -6.17
C PHE A 96 2.55 -6.61 -4.65
N THR A 97 1.34 -6.69 -4.09
CA THR A 97 1.11 -6.69 -2.64
C THR A 97 1.73 -7.90 -1.97
N HIS A 98 1.61 -9.08 -2.58
CA HIS A 98 2.22 -10.31 -2.05
C HIS A 98 3.75 -10.19 -1.96
N TYR A 99 4.38 -9.60 -2.97
CA TYR A 99 5.83 -9.41 -3.02
C TYR A 99 6.32 -8.05 -2.53
N PHE A 100 5.47 -7.25 -1.88
CA PHE A 100 5.75 -5.84 -1.61
C PHE A 100 7.11 -5.62 -0.93
N ASP A 101 7.44 -6.41 0.09
CA ASP A 101 8.70 -6.27 0.81
C ASP A 101 9.91 -6.58 -0.09
N LEU A 102 9.86 -7.64 -0.89
CA LEU A 102 10.92 -7.96 -1.83
C LEU A 102 11.08 -6.87 -2.90
N ILE A 103 9.95 -6.30 -3.37
CA ILE A 103 9.97 -5.19 -4.33
C ILE A 103 10.60 -3.95 -3.70
N THR A 104 10.29 -3.64 -2.44
CA THR A 104 10.91 -2.50 -1.75
C THR A 104 12.43 -2.64 -1.66
N GLU A 105 12.94 -3.84 -1.41
CA GLU A 105 14.39 -4.08 -1.37
C GLU A 105 15.06 -3.86 -2.73
N ARG A 106 14.35 -4.17 -3.82
CA ARG A 106 14.88 -4.11 -5.20
C ARG A 106 14.63 -2.78 -5.90
N LYS A 107 13.63 -2.02 -5.46
CA LYS A 107 13.21 -0.75 -6.07
C LYS A 107 13.24 0.36 -5.02
N SER A 108 14.32 1.13 -5.04
CA SER A 108 14.57 2.21 -4.08
C SER A 108 13.42 3.22 -3.98
N VAL A 109 12.74 3.54 -5.09
CA VAL A 109 11.59 4.45 -5.10
C VAL A 109 10.39 3.92 -4.30
N VAL A 110 10.21 2.59 -4.23
CA VAL A 110 9.16 1.95 -3.43
C VAL A 110 9.58 1.85 -1.96
N PHE A 111 10.87 1.58 -1.71
CA PHE A 111 11.45 1.68 -0.36
C PHE A 111 11.23 3.08 0.24
N GLN A 112 11.57 4.13 -0.50
CA GLN A 112 11.42 5.51 0.00
C GLN A 112 9.95 5.84 0.29
N LEU A 113 9.01 5.37 -0.55
CA LEU A 113 7.59 5.53 -0.27
C LEU A 113 7.18 4.86 1.05
N ARG A 114 7.73 3.68 1.35
CA ARG A 114 7.49 2.97 2.62
C ARG A 114 8.00 3.76 3.82
N GLU A 115 9.17 4.38 3.71
CA GLU A 115 9.73 5.20 4.79
C GLU A 115 8.93 6.49 5.00
N VAL A 116 8.43 7.11 3.93
CA VAL A 116 7.48 8.23 4.05
C VAL A 116 6.21 7.79 4.78
N ALA A 117 5.64 6.62 4.44
CA ALA A 117 4.47 6.08 5.13
C ALA A 117 4.73 5.84 6.63
N LYS A 118 5.90 5.28 6.98
CA LYS A 118 6.31 5.11 8.40
C LYS A 118 6.39 6.45 9.13
N ALA A 119 7.00 7.46 8.52
CA ALA A 119 7.10 8.80 9.08
C ALA A 119 5.70 9.41 9.30
N SER A 120 4.78 9.26 8.34
CA SER A 120 3.41 9.77 8.47
C SER A 120 2.62 9.06 9.58
N ILE A 121 2.79 7.74 9.74
CA ILE A 121 2.19 6.97 10.84
C ILE A 121 2.72 7.44 12.20
N LEU A 122 4.04 7.64 12.30
CA LEU A 122 4.65 8.12 13.53
C LEU A 122 4.20 9.54 13.88
N ALA A 123 4.15 10.44 12.89
CA ALA A 123 3.64 11.80 13.08
C ALA A 123 2.19 11.78 13.58
N LYS A 124 1.32 10.96 12.98
CA LYS A 124 -0.05 10.79 13.46
C LYS A 124 -0.10 10.28 14.90
N TYR A 125 0.69 9.26 15.23
CA TYR A 125 0.74 8.70 16.58
C TYR A 125 1.11 9.78 17.61
N LEU A 126 2.15 10.58 17.35
CA LEU A 126 2.58 11.67 18.24
C LEU A 126 1.47 12.70 18.47
N LEU A 127 0.75 13.08 17.39
CA LEU A 127 -0.40 13.98 17.48
C LEU A 127 -1.56 13.38 18.30
N GLU A 128 -1.90 12.11 18.06
CA GLU A 128 -2.99 11.44 18.78
C GLU A 128 -2.67 11.20 20.26
N CYS A 129 -1.40 11.03 20.62
CA CYS A 129 -0.95 10.93 22.00
C CYS A 129 -0.86 12.28 22.71
N GLY A 130 -1.06 13.40 22.01
CA GLY A 130 -0.89 14.74 22.58
C GLY A 130 0.55 15.02 23.00
N ALA A 131 1.53 14.49 22.26
CA ALA A 131 2.93 14.78 22.51
C ALA A 131 3.18 16.29 22.39
N ASP A 132 3.92 16.85 23.36
CA ASP A 132 4.31 18.26 23.34
C ASP A 132 5.43 18.46 22.31
N LEU A 133 5.02 18.85 21.10
CA LEU A 133 5.93 19.13 19.98
C LEU A 133 6.10 20.63 19.85
N GLY A 134 7.35 21.10 19.81
CA GLY A 134 7.64 22.52 19.61
C GLY A 134 7.14 23.03 18.26
N GLU A 135 6.80 24.32 18.20
CA GLU A 135 6.23 24.99 17.02
C GLU A 135 7.06 24.80 15.74
N ALA A 136 8.38 24.70 15.89
CA ALA A 136 9.31 24.44 14.79
C ALA A 136 8.93 23.20 13.97
N TRP A 137 8.34 22.16 14.59
CA TRP A 137 7.90 20.95 13.88
C TRP A 137 6.74 21.20 12.92
N PHE A 138 5.90 22.18 13.22
CA PHE A 138 4.78 22.59 12.37
C PHE A 138 5.21 23.59 11.30
N ASN A 139 6.27 24.34 11.57
CA ASN A 139 6.82 25.38 10.68
C ASN A 139 7.96 24.86 9.77
N MET A 140 8.20 23.54 9.70
CA MET A 140 9.17 22.95 8.77
C MET A 140 8.68 22.93 7.31
N GLY A 141 7.36 23.05 7.09
CA GLY A 141 6.81 23.21 5.75
C GLY A 141 7.02 24.65 5.28
N GLU A 142 7.47 24.84 4.05
CA GLU A 142 7.30 26.13 3.37
C GLU A 142 5.80 26.47 3.35
N GLU A 143 5.44 27.75 3.47
CA GLU A 143 4.07 28.21 3.24
C GLU A 143 3.60 27.57 1.94
N SER A 144 2.65 26.64 2.03
CA SER A 144 2.21 25.90 0.87
C SER A 144 1.65 26.92 -0.12
N GLY A 145 2.39 27.18 -1.20
CA GLY A 145 1.76 27.66 -2.42
C GLY A 145 0.54 26.79 -2.72
N PRO A 146 -0.48 27.30 -3.43
CA PRO A 146 -1.64 26.49 -3.80
C PRO A 146 -1.10 25.16 -4.30
N VAL A 147 -1.53 24.05 -3.68
CA VAL A 147 -1.04 22.69 -3.97
C VAL A 147 -1.16 22.48 -5.48
N CYS A 148 -0.10 22.78 -6.22
CA CYS A 148 -0.18 23.09 -7.66
C CYS A 148 -0.23 21.83 -8.52
N CYS A 149 -0.45 20.69 -7.88
CA CYS A 149 -0.57 19.39 -8.50
C CYS A 149 -1.57 18.49 -7.74
N LEU A 150 -2.68 19.06 -7.24
CA LEU A 150 -3.89 18.26 -6.98
C LEU A 150 -4.48 17.66 -8.27
N GLU A 151 -4.01 18.09 -9.44
CA GLU A 151 -4.00 17.20 -10.60
C GLU A 151 -3.23 15.94 -10.21
N VAL A 152 -3.96 14.88 -9.85
CA VAL A 152 -3.45 13.50 -9.97
C VAL A 152 -2.64 13.51 -11.25
N PRO A 153 -1.33 13.23 -11.21
CA PRO A 153 -0.58 13.24 -12.44
C PRO A 153 -1.30 12.29 -13.38
N GLN A 154 -1.99 12.86 -14.35
CA GLN A 154 -2.53 12.14 -15.47
C GLN A 154 -1.31 11.83 -16.35
N LEU A 155 -0.33 11.10 -15.80
CA LEU A 155 0.40 10.19 -16.66
C LEU A 155 -0.62 9.14 -17.02
N TRP A 156 -1.36 9.51 -18.05
CA TRP A 156 -1.99 8.60 -18.95
C TRP A 156 -0.85 7.74 -19.51
N ASN A 157 -0.57 6.63 -18.83
CA ASN A 157 0.19 5.57 -19.46
C ASN A 157 -0.81 4.86 -20.36
N GLU A 158 -0.85 5.39 -21.56
CA GLU A 158 -1.71 5.01 -22.65
C GLU A 158 -0.89 4.08 -23.50
N GLN A 159 -1.26 2.80 -23.55
CA GLN A 159 -0.60 1.89 -24.47
C GLN A 159 -1.61 1.42 -25.50
N ALA A 160 -1.48 2.00 -26.70
CA ALA A 160 -2.15 1.53 -27.88
C ALA A 160 -1.41 0.30 -28.42
N ARG A 161 -2.09 -0.83 -28.50
CA ARG A 161 -1.64 -1.98 -29.30
C ARG A 161 -2.41 -1.97 -30.60
N THR A 162 -1.67 -1.78 -31.69
CA THR A 162 -2.17 -1.83 -33.05
C THR A 162 -2.07 -3.27 -33.54
N HIS A 163 -3.19 -3.99 -33.68
CA HIS A 163 -3.20 -5.30 -34.32
C HIS A 163 -3.63 -5.15 -35.78
N ILE A 164 -2.73 -5.52 -36.69
CA ILE A 164 -2.98 -5.48 -38.14
C ILE A 164 -3.30 -6.90 -38.59
N GLU A 165 -4.58 -7.18 -38.79
CA GLU A 165 -5.01 -8.43 -39.41
C GLU A 165 -5.32 -8.19 -40.89
N VAL A 166 -4.68 -8.98 -41.76
CA VAL A 166 -4.96 -8.98 -43.20
C VAL A 166 -6.03 -10.03 -43.47
N GLN A 167 -7.24 -9.56 -43.77
CA GLN A 167 -8.36 -10.43 -44.09
C GLN A 167 -8.13 -11.15 -45.43
N ARG A 168 -8.89 -12.23 -45.66
CA ARG A 168 -8.77 -13.07 -46.87
C ARG A 168 -9.06 -12.32 -48.18
N ASP A 169 -9.72 -11.17 -48.12
CA ASP A 169 -10.01 -10.28 -49.26
C ASP A 169 -8.93 -9.22 -49.50
N GLY A 170 -7.86 -9.20 -48.70
CA GLY A 170 -6.79 -8.22 -48.77
C GLY A 170 -7.11 -6.91 -48.05
N GLN A 171 -8.23 -6.79 -47.33
CA GLN A 171 -8.47 -5.65 -46.45
C GLN A 171 -7.61 -5.75 -45.19
N ILE A 172 -6.99 -4.63 -44.83
CA ILE A 172 -6.30 -4.46 -43.56
C ILE A 172 -7.31 -3.90 -42.57
N THR A 173 -7.68 -4.67 -41.56
CA THR A 173 -8.41 -4.15 -40.40
C THR A 173 -7.42 -3.77 -39.31
N ASN A 174 -7.49 -2.52 -38.85
CA ASN A 174 -6.75 -2.03 -37.72
C ASN A 174 -7.62 -2.10 -36.47
N PHE A 175 -7.20 -2.86 -35.47
CA PHE A 175 -7.79 -2.83 -34.13
C PHE A 175 -6.88 -1.99 -33.22
N ASP A 176 -7.42 -0.86 -32.76
CA ASP A 176 -6.76 -0.03 -31.76
C ASP A 176 -7.23 -0.47 -30.37
N ASN A 177 -6.45 -1.36 -29.73
CA ASN A 177 -6.70 -1.76 -28.35
C ASN A 177 -6.02 -0.79 -27.40
N PHE A 178 -6.82 -0.20 -26.53
CA PHE A 178 -6.44 0.85 -25.62
C PHE A 178 -6.59 0.41 -24.17
N HIS A 179 -5.50 0.45 -23.41
CA HIS A 179 -5.53 0.22 -21.97
C HIS A 179 -5.17 1.50 -21.22
N GLY A 180 -5.97 1.83 -20.20
CA GLY A 180 -5.81 3.03 -19.39
C GLY A 180 -5.53 2.72 -17.93
N LEU A 181 -4.53 3.37 -17.34
CA LEU A 181 -4.13 3.17 -15.96
C LEU A 181 -4.00 4.50 -15.23
N TYR A 182 -4.77 4.67 -14.16
CA TYR A 182 -4.78 5.88 -13.34
C TYR A 182 -4.51 5.55 -11.88
N GLY A 183 -4.49 6.57 -11.02
CA GLY A 183 -4.35 6.40 -9.57
C GLY A 183 -3.08 7.05 -9.03
N GLY A 184 -2.62 6.64 -7.85
CA GLY A 184 -1.67 7.43 -7.09
C GLY A 184 -1.17 6.79 -5.78
N VAL A 185 -1.04 7.63 -4.76
CA VAL A 185 -0.71 7.19 -3.41
C VAL A 185 -1.81 7.68 -2.48
N ASP A 186 -2.43 6.74 -1.76
CA ASP A 186 -3.30 7.05 -0.64
C ASP A 186 -2.99 6.11 0.52
N PHE A 187 -2.19 6.59 1.47
CA PHE A 187 -1.86 5.81 2.66
C PHE A 187 -3.10 5.54 3.54
N GLY A 188 -4.19 6.29 3.38
CA GLY A 188 -5.39 6.16 4.20
C GLY A 188 -5.09 6.29 5.69
N ILE A 189 -4.13 7.15 6.06
CA ILE A 189 -3.61 7.28 7.43
C ILE A 189 -4.74 7.54 8.43
N ASN A 190 -5.77 8.27 8.01
CA ASN A 190 -6.93 8.63 8.83
C ASN A 190 -7.74 7.43 9.34
N ARG A 191 -7.65 6.26 8.69
CA ARG A 191 -8.39 5.06 9.11
C ARG A 191 -7.84 4.38 10.37
N PHE A 192 -6.58 4.67 10.72
CA PHE A 192 -5.92 4.05 11.88
C PHE A 192 -6.19 4.85 13.16
N ARG A 193 -6.39 4.17 14.28
CA ARG A 193 -6.39 4.78 15.62
C ARG A 193 -5.13 4.28 16.31
N LEU A 194 -4.12 5.13 16.42
CA LEU A 194 -2.77 4.77 16.87
C LEU A 194 -2.53 5.18 18.33
N GLY A 195 -3.14 6.28 18.79
CA GLY A 195 -2.95 6.82 20.14
C GLY A 195 -3.77 6.14 21.25
N THR A 196 -4.65 5.19 20.92
CA THR A 196 -5.38 4.43 21.95
C THR A 196 -4.49 3.26 22.41
N PRO A 197 -4.14 3.14 23.70
CA PRO A 197 -3.35 2.02 24.16
C PRO A 197 -4.15 0.73 23.94
N SER A 198 -3.76 -0.06 22.94
CA SER A 198 -4.26 -1.43 22.83
C SER A 198 -3.67 -2.18 24.03
N SER A 199 -4.50 -2.46 25.02
CA SER A 199 -4.17 -3.28 26.18
C SER A 199 -3.91 -4.72 25.74
N SER A 200 -2.73 -4.99 25.17
CA SER A 200 -2.33 -6.33 24.80
C SER A 200 -0.83 -6.58 25.05
N VAL A 201 -0.41 -6.37 26.30
CA VAL A 201 0.51 -7.32 26.95
C VAL A 201 0.06 -7.47 28.41
N ALA A 202 -0.82 -8.43 28.64
CA ALA A 202 -1.12 -8.90 29.98
C ALA A 202 0.14 -9.57 30.58
N ALA A 203 0.65 -8.97 31.65
CA ALA A 203 1.33 -9.58 32.78
C ALA A 203 1.99 -10.96 32.58
N GLY A 204 3.28 -10.94 32.26
CA GLY A 204 4.20 -12.08 32.42
C GLY A 204 5.24 -11.83 33.51
N ARG A 205 4.88 -11.16 34.62
CA ARG A 205 5.78 -11.01 35.78
C ARG A 205 5.61 -12.22 36.71
N ALA A 206 6.32 -13.30 36.40
CA ALA A 206 6.51 -14.42 37.32
C ALA A 206 7.32 -13.94 38.54
N VAL A 207 6.63 -13.62 39.63
CA VAL A 207 7.23 -13.52 40.96
C VAL A 207 7.47 -14.95 41.45
N LEU A 208 8.69 -15.45 41.23
CA LEU A 208 9.18 -16.67 41.87
C LEU A 208 10.30 -16.29 42.84
N GLY A 209 10.00 -16.36 44.15
CA GLY A 209 11.03 -16.22 45.18
C GLY A 209 10.53 -15.77 46.56
N ARG A 210 9.68 -16.57 47.23
CA ARG A 210 9.63 -16.60 48.70
C ARG A 210 10.02 -18.01 49.15
N PRO A 211 11.09 -18.19 49.95
CA PRO A 211 11.35 -19.48 50.56
C PRO A 211 10.41 -19.65 51.76
N ALA A 212 9.83 -20.84 51.85
CA ALA A 212 9.10 -21.32 53.01
C ALA A 212 10.08 -21.92 54.02
N SER A 213 10.08 -21.41 55.25
CA SER A 213 10.67 -21.97 56.47
C SER A 213 10.04 -21.18 57.61
N SER A 214 9.55 -21.69 58.74
CA SER A 214 9.57 -22.99 59.39
C SER A 214 8.37 -23.01 60.35
N LEU A 215 7.83 -24.19 60.62
CA LEU A 215 6.87 -24.43 61.70
C LEU A 215 7.41 -23.93 63.05
N MET A 216 6.54 -23.31 63.86
CA MET A 216 6.66 -23.28 65.31
C MET A 216 5.35 -23.80 65.91
N ALA A 217 5.50 -24.86 66.68
CA ALA A 217 4.45 -25.59 67.35
C ALA A 217 3.92 -24.82 68.58
N SER A 218 2.71 -25.21 68.96
CA SER A 218 1.83 -24.61 69.97
C SER A 218 2.18 -24.90 71.44
N ARG A 219 1.59 -24.06 72.33
CA ARG A 219 1.25 -24.24 73.79
C ARG A 219 2.41 -23.97 74.77
N SER A 220 2.21 -23.38 75.96
CA SER A 220 1.05 -23.33 76.84
C SER A 220 0.99 -22.08 77.75
N THR A 221 -0.19 -21.87 78.30
CA THR A 221 -0.58 -21.05 79.47
C THR A 221 0.23 -21.31 80.73
N GLY A 222 0.36 -20.27 81.59
CA GLY A 222 0.83 -20.34 82.98
C GLY A 222 1.52 -19.06 83.40
#